data_AF-A0A8T1RZF3-F1
#
_entry.id   AF-A0A8T1RZF3-F1
#
_cell.length_a   1.000
_cell.length_b   1.000
_cell.length_c   1.000
_cell.angle_alpha   90.00
_cell.angle_beta   90.00
_cell.angle_gamma   90.00
#
_symmetry.space_group_name_H-M   'P 1'
#
loop_
_entity.id
_entity.type
_entity.pdbx_description
1 polymer ?
#
loop_
_entity_poly.entity_id
_entity_poly.type
_entity_poly.pdbx_seq_one_letter_code
_entity_poly.pdbx_strand_id
1 'polypeptide(L)'
;CVPVAQCGCVHQGRYYRKGEEFYASASCQERCRCQDNGVVECQEASCGANEQCRVENGVLGCHATGSGKCVVSGDCHYLTFDGRAFVFQGTCTYSLARVCSSDVGLANFSVVVENES
;
A
#
# COMPACT_ATOMS: atom_id res chain seq x y z
N CYS A 1 2.06 -13.76 30.16
CA CYS A 1 0.59 -13.63 30.22
C CYS A 1 0.22 -12.18 29.99
N VAL A 2 -0.90 -11.90 29.32
CA VAL A 2 -1.43 -10.53 29.12
C VAL A 2 -2.75 -10.38 29.88
N PRO A 3 -3.19 -9.15 30.20
CA PRO A 3 -4.54 -8.92 30.73
C PRO A 3 -5.61 -9.46 29.77
N VAL A 4 -6.73 -9.93 30.32
CA VAL A 4 -7.85 -10.49 29.52
C VAL A 4 -8.32 -9.52 28.43
N ALA A 5 -8.36 -8.22 28.73
CA ALA A 5 -8.73 -7.17 27.77
C ALA A 5 -7.74 -6.98 26.60
N GLN A 6 -6.57 -7.60 26.67
CA GLN A 6 -5.52 -7.58 25.64
C GLN A 6 -5.34 -8.95 24.97
N CYS A 7 -6.18 -9.93 25.30
CA CYS A 7 -6.24 -11.18 24.56
C CYS A 7 -6.65 -10.91 23.10
N GLY A 8 -6.09 -11.70 22.19
CA GLY A 8 -6.45 -11.70 20.79
C GLY A 8 -7.65 -12.58 20.47
N CYS A 9 -7.84 -12.87 19.19
CA CYS A 9 -8.96 -13.61 18.64
C CYS A 9 -8.48 -14.92 18.01
N VAL A 10 -9.32 -15.94 18.00
CA VAL A 10 -9.09 -17.15 17.21
C VAL A 10 -10.09 -17.18 16.06
N HIS A 11 -9.61 -17.24 14.83
CA HIS A 11 -10.44 -17.34 13.63
C HIS A 11 -9.90 -18.45 12.73
N GLN A 12 -10.78 -19.39 12.34
CA GLN A 12 -10.43 -20.56 11.52
C GLN A 12 -9.18 -21.31 12.01
N GLY A 13 -9.01 -21.44 13.33
CA GLY A 13 -7.89 -22.16 13.94
C GLY A 13 -6.57 -21.38 14.02
N ARG A 14 -6.53 -20.11 13.60
CA ARG A 14 -5.36 -19.22 13.74
C ARG A 14 -5.63 -18.14 14.78
N TYR A 15 -4.60 -17.84 15.59
CA TYR A 15 -4.64 -16.75 16.56
C TYR A 15 -4.19 -15.43 15.93
N TYR A 16 -4.92 -14.36 16.19
CA TYR A 16 -4.66 -12.99 15.75
C TYR A 16 -4.59 -12.08 16.96
N ARG A 17 -3.64 -11.15 16.99
CA ARG A 17 -3.50 -10.20 18.10
C ARG A 17 -4.64 -9.19 18.08
N LYS A 18 -4.97 -8.63 19.24
CA LYS A 18 -5.91 -7.51 19.33
C LYS A 18 -5.47 -6.37 18.41
N GLY A 19 -6.39 -5.91 17.56
CA GLY A 19 -6.17 -4.87 16.57
C GLY A 19 -5.57 -5.35 15.25
N GLU A 20 -5.16 -6.61 15.14
CA GLU A 20 -4.60 -7.19 13.90
C GLU A 20 -5.68 -7.29 12.82
N GLU A 21 -5.32 -6.88 11.60
CA GLU A 21 -6.14 -7.02 10.40
C GLU A 21 -5.61 -8.16 9.53
N PHE A 22 -6.53 -8.94 8.94
CA PHE A 22 -6.18 -10.10 8.11
C PHE A 22 -7.27 -10.38 7.08
N TYR A 23 -6.91 -11.08 6.00
CA TYR A 23 -7.88 -11.58 5.03
C TYR A 23 -8.36 -12.98 5.43
N ALA A 24 -9.68 -13.17 5.52
CA ALA A 24 -10.27 -14.44 5.94
C ALA A 24 -10.56 -15.40 4.77
N SER A 25 -10.56 -14.91 3.53
CA SER A 25 -10.79 -15.70 2.32
C SER A 25 -9.56 -15.75 1.42
N ALA A 26 -9.34 -16.89 0.76
CA ALA A 26 -8.24 -17.09 -0.20
C ALA A 26 -8.31 -16.16 -1.42
N SER A 27 -9.47 -15.53 -1.66
CA SER A 27 -9.70 -14.55 -2.73
C SER A 27 -9.51 -13.10 -2.27
N CYS A 28 -9.14 -12.86 -1.00
CA CYS A 28 -9.04 -11.52 -0.40
C CYS A 28 -10.34 -10.69 -0.51
N GLN A 29 -11.48 -11.38 -0.61
CA GLN A 29 -12.81 -10.77 -0.73
C GLN A 29 -13.39 -10.30 0.61
N GLU A 30 -12.76 -10.70 1.71
CA GLU A 30 -13.19 -10.38 3.06
C GLU A 30 -11.98 -10.04 3.91
N ARG A 31 -12.00 -8.84 4.50
CA ARG A 31 -10.97 -8.36 5.43
C ARG A 31 -11.57 -8.25 6.83
N CYS A 32 -10.88 -8.84 7.80
CA CYS A 32 -11.31 -8.92 9.18
C CYS A 32 -10.33 -8.20 10.11
N ARG A 33 -10.84 -7.76 11.26
CA ARG A 33 -10.06 -7.18 12.35
C ARG A 33 -10.42 -7.86 13.66
N CYS A 34 -9.40 -8.22 14.43
CA CYS A 34 -9.58 -8.70 15.79
C CYS A 34 -9.86 -7.52 16.73
N GLN A 35 -11.07 -7.47 17.28
CA GLN A 35 -11.56 -6.43 18.17
C GLN A 35 -11.38 -6.82 19.66
N ASP A 36 -11.98 -6.03 20.54
CA ASP A 36 -12.08 -6.32 21.96
C ASP A 36 -12.79 -7.66 22.23
N ASN A 37 -12.46 -8.27 23.38
CA ASN A 37 -13.10 -9.50 23.88
C ASN A 37 -13.03 -10.71 22.94
N GLY A 38 -12.04 -10.75 22.03
CA GLY A 38 -11.85 -11.87 21.11
C GLY A 38 -12.83 -11.90 19.94
N VAL A 39 -13.60 -10.82 19.72
CA VAL A 39 -14.54 -10.69 18.62
C VAL A 39 -13.80 -10.38 17.32
N VAL A 40 -14.21 -11.02 16.23
CA VAL A 40 -13.69 -10.75 14.89
C VAL A 40 -14.77 -10.06 14.08
N GLU A 41 -14.47 -8.87 13.55
CA GLU A 41 -15.36 -8.14 12.66
C GLU A 41 -14.79 -8.17 11.24
N CYS A 42 -15.62 -8.51 10.26
CA CYS A 42 -15.24 -8.66 8.87
C CYS A 42 -16.06 -7.73 7.98
N GLN A 43 -15.44 -7.26 6.92
CA GLN A 43 -16.06 -6.43 5.89
C GLN A 43 -15.64 -6.91 4.51
N GLU A 44 -16.50 -6.71 3.52
CA GLU A 44 -16.14 -6.95 2.12
C GLU A 44 -14.91 -6.11 1.75
N ALA A 45 -14.01 -6.74 0.98
CA ALA A 45 -12.77 -6.14 0.54
C ALA A 45 -12.44 -6.64 -0.87
N SER A 46 -11.58 -5.90 -1.55
CA SER A 46 -10.97 -6.35 -2.80
C SER A 46 -9.59 -5.71 -2.92
N CYS A 47 -8.69 -6.39 -3.61
CA CYS A 47 -7.38 -5.80 -3.91
C CYS A 47 -7.53 -4.67 -4.93
N GLY A 48 -6.65 -3.67 -4.83
CA GLY A 48 -6.60 -2.57 -5.80
C GLY A 48 -6.22 -3.04 -7.20
N ALA A 49 -6.40 -2.17 -8.20
CA ALA A 49 -6.14 -2.50 -9.61
C ALA A 49 -4.70 -2.98 -9.92
N ASN A 50 -3.72 -2.60 -9.10
CA ASN A 50 -2.30 -2.97 -9.24
C ASN A 50 -1.83 -3.92 -8.13
N GLU A 51 -2.76 -4.61 -7.47
CA GLU A 51 -2.48 -5.58 -6.43
C GLU A 51 -3.07 -6.94 -6.81
N GLN A 52 -2.46 -7.99 -6.28
CA GLN A 52 -2.93 -9.35 -6.42
C GLN A 52 -3.07 -9.99 -5.05
N CYS A 53 -4.19 -10.67 -4.84
CA CYS A 53 -4.37 -11.51 -3.66
C CYS A 53 -3.41 -12.70 -3.76
N ARG A 54 -2.40 -12.73 -2.89
CA ARG A 54 -1.43 -13.81 -2.82
C ARG A 54 -0.85 -13.96 -1.42
N VAL A 55 -0.19 -15.07 -1.17
CA VAL A 55 0.61 -15.27 0.03
C VAL A 55 2.02 -14.78 -0.24
N GLU A 56 2.49 -13.80 0.54
CA GLU A 56 3.85 -13.30 0.50
C GLU A 56 4.45 -13.42 1.90
N ASN A 57 5.62 -14.07 2.03
CA ASN A 57 6.25 -14.38 3.32
C ASN A 57 5.32 -15.07 4.34
N GLY A 58 4.42 -15.93 3.87
CA GLY A 58 3.46 -16.66 4.72
C GLY A 58 2.24 -15.86 5.17
N VAL A 59 2.05 -14.64 4.65
CA VAL A 59 0.90 -13.77 4.95
C VAL A 59 0.05 -13.58 3.70
N LEU A 60 -1.23 -13.96 3.77
CA LEU A 60 -2.20 -13.70 2.73
C LEU A 60 -2.59 -12.22 2.74
N GLY A 61 -2.53 -11.58 1.58
CA GLY A 61 -2.97 -10.19 1.44
C GLY A 61 -2.95 -9.70 0.00
N CYS A 62 -3.33 -8.45 -0.17
CA CYS A 62 -3.18 -7.73 -1.42
C CYS A 62 -1.75 -7.20 -1.52
N HIS A 63 -0.99 -7.74 -2.47
CA HIS A 63 0.41 -7.38 -2.69
C HIS A 63 0.58 -6.79 -4.08
N ALA A 64 1.44 -5.77 -4.21
CA ALA A 64 1.68 -5.11 -5.49
C ALA A 64 2.10 -6.11 -6.59
N THR A 65 1.51 -6.01 -7.78
CA THR A 65 1.88 -6.84 -8.94
C THR A 65 3.17 -6.37 -9.60
N GLY A 66 3.59 -5.14 -9.33
CA GLY A 66 4.84 -4.58 -9.80
C GLY A 66 5.10 -3.19 -9.25
N SER A 67 6.22 -2.61 -9.65
CA SER A 67 6.62 -1.25 -9.32
C SER A 67 6.93 -0.47 -10.59
N GLY A 68 6.42 0.76 -10.70
CA GLY A 68 6.86 1.71 -11.72
C GLY A 68 8.10 2.48 -11.23
N LYS A 69 8.99 2.84 -12.16
CA LYS A 69 10.16 3.69 -11.86
C LYS A 69 10.10 4.96 -12.70
N CYS A 70 10.17 6.11 -12.03
CA CYS A 70 10.46 7.39 -12.66
C CYS A 70 11.92 7.75 -12.33
N VAL A 71 12.66 8.25 -13.32
CA VAL A 71 14.09 8.56 -13.18
C VAL A 71 14.36 9.96 -13.71
N VAL A 72 15.15 10.71 -12.96
CA VAL A 72 15.80 11.94 -13.42
C VAL A 72 17.30 11.67 -13.38
N SER A 73 18.00 11.95 -14.47
CA SER A 73 19.44 11.70 -14.60
C SER A 73 20.12 12.90 -15.26
N GLY A 74 21.26 13.33 -14.69
CA GLY A 74 21.98 14.52 -15.14
C GLY A 74 21.13 15.79 -15.08
N ASP A 75 21.40 16.73 -15.98
CA ASP A 75 20.88 18.11 -15.89
C ASP A 75 19.48 18.31 -16.49
N CYS A 76 18.92 17.32 -17.21
CA CYS A 76 17.58 17.47 -17.83
C CYS A 76 16.93 16.20 -18.39
N HIS A 77 17.47 14.99 -18.17
CA HIS A 77 16.89 13.77 -18.75
C HIS A 77 15.88 13.11 -17.81
N TYR A 78 14.66 12.94 -18.30
CA TYR A 78 13.55 12.36 -17.55
C TYR A 78 13.09 11.06 -18.20
N LEU A 79 12.74 10.09 -17.36
CA LEU A 79 12.04 8.86 -17.72
C LEU A 79 10.79 8.75 -16.85
N THR A 80 9.61 8.74 -17.47
CA THR A 80 8.32 8.60 -16.77
C THR A 80 8.06 7.18 -16.32
N PHE A 81 7.06 7.00 -15.43
CA PHE A 81 6.61 5.68 -14.97
C PHE A 81 6.15 4.75 -16.10
N ASP A 82 5.64 5.31 -17.20
CA ASP A 82 5.22 4.56 -18.39
C ASP A 82 6.30 4.50 -19.49
N GLY A 83 7.54 4.86 -19.16
CA GLY A 83 8.71 4.65 -20.00
C GLY A 83 8.95 5.70 -21.09
N ARG A 84 8.27 6.86 -21.03
CA ARG A 84 8.56 7.97 -21.95
C ARG A 84 9.81 8.71 -21.50
N ALA A 85 10.77 8.82 -22.43
CA ALA A 85 11.98 9.60 -22.24
C ALA A 85 11.81 11.01 -22.84
N PHE A 86 12.19 12.04 -22.10
CA PHE A 86 12.20 13.41 -22.60
C PHE A 86 13.28 14.27 -21.93
N VAL A 87 13.57 15.40 -22.56
CA VAL A 87 14.49 16.41 -22.06
C VAL A 87 13.70 17.65 -21.65
N PHE A 88 13.91 18.13 -20.43
CA PHE A 88 13.27 19.35 -19.96
C PHE A 88 14.26 20.21 -19.16
N GLN A 89 14.52 21.41 -19.66
CA GLN A 89 15.38 22.41 -19.05
C GLN A 89 14.52 23.52 -18.47
N GLY A 90 14.05 23.29 -17.25
CA GLY A 90 13.29 24.27 -16.50
C GLY A 90 14.17 25.13 -15.59
N THR A 91 13.72 26.31 -15.22
CA THR A 91 14.40 27.23 -14.28
C THR A 91 13.62 27.44 -12.99
N CYS A 92 12.63 26.58 -12.72
CA CYS A 92 11.76 26.66 -11.55
C CYS A 92 11.80 25.36 -10.73
N THR A 93 11.03 25.31 -9.65
CA THR A 93 10.68 24.07 -8.95
C THR A 93 9.55 23.33 -9.68
N TYR A 94 9.68 22.03 -9.86
CA TYR A 94 8.70 21.17 -10.55
C TYR A 94 8.28 19.98 -9.68
N SER A 95 7.02 19.58 -9.76
CA SER A 95 6.56 18.32 -9.17
C SER A 95 6.91 17.15 -10.09
N LEU A 96 7.77 16.24 -9.62
CA LEU A 96 8.16 15.06 -10.37
C LEU A 96 7.12 13.93 -10.22
N ALA A 97 6.67 13.69 -9.00
CA ALA A 97 5.66 12.70 -8.69
C ALA A 97 4.83 13.15 -7.48
N ARG A 98 3.52 12.96 -7.54
CA ARG A 98 2.63 13.16 -6.39
C ARG A 98 1.43 12.23 -6.50
N VAL A 99 0.79 11.95 -5.37
CA VAL A 99 -0.51 11.28 -5.38
C VAL A 99 -1.57 12.26 -5.87
N CYS A 100 -2.33 11.87 -6.90
CA CYS A 100 -3.45 12.64 -7.44
C CYS A 100 -4.82 12.08 -7.02
N SER A 101 -4.88 10.85 -6.47
CA SER A 101 -6.12 10.24 -5.97
C SER A 101 -6.42 10.67 -4.54
N SER A 102 -7.70 10.71 -4.19
CA SER A 102 -8.20 10.87 -2.82
C SER A 102 -8.50 9.54 -2.13
N ASP A 103 -8.06 8.40 -2.69
CA ASP A 103 -8.23 7.08 -2.08
C ASP A 103 -7.56 7.00 -0.72
N VAL A 104 -8.37 6.67 0.29
CA VAL A 104 -7.95 6.56 1.70
C VAL A 104 -6.87 5.48 1.91
N GLY A 105 -6.76 4.51 1.00
CA GLY A 105 -5.76 3.44 1.05
C GLY A 105 -4.37 3.82 0.56
N LEU A 106 -4.19 4.99 -0.09
CA LEU A 106 -2.89 5.42 -0.61
C LEU A 106 -2.22 6.39 0.36
N ALA A 107 -0.98 6.09 0.76
CA ALA A 107 -0.17 7.03 1.51
C ALA A 107 0.15 8.24 0.63
N ASN A 108 -0.16 9.45 1.11
CA ASN A 108 0.10 10.68 0.37
C ASN A 108 1.61 10.98 0.35
N PHE A 109 2.13 11.37 -0.81
CA PHE A 109 3.52 11.82 -0.97
C PHE A 109 3.65 12.82 -2.12
N SER A 110 4.71 13.62 -2.08
CA SER A 110 5.12 14.51 -3.16
C SER A 110 6.64 14.54 -3.26
N VAL A 111 7.14 14.43 -4.49
CA VAL A 111 8.54 14.59 -4.86
C VAL A 111 8.63 15.80 -5.77
N VAL A 112 9.43 16.78 -5.37
CA VAL A 112 9.70 18.01 -6.11
C VAL A 112 11.18 18.08 -6.47
N VAL A 113 11.48 18.66 -7.62
CA VAL A 113 12.84 18.97 -8.08
C VAL A 113 12.98 20.47 -8.23
N GLU A 114 14.07 21.01 -7.73
CA GLU A 114 14.43 22.41 -7.91
C GLU A 114 15.62 22.46 -8.85
N ASN A 115 15.48 23.23 -9.94
CA ASN A 115 16.58 23.47 -10.86
C ASN A 115 16.98 24.94 -10.74
N GLU A 116 18.06 25.19 -10.02
CA GLU A 116 18.62 26.54 -9.88
C GLU A 116 19.55 26.84 -11.06
N SER A 117 19.57 28.11 -11.47
CA SER A 117 20.39 28.61 -12.59
C SER A 117 21.78 29.02 -12.13
#